data_AF-A0A022QDU2-F1
#
_entry.id   AF-A0A022QDU2-F1
#
_cell.length_a   1.000
_cell.length_b   1.000
_cell.length_c   1.000
_cell.angle_alpha   90.00
_cell.angle_beta   90.00
_cell.angle_gamma   90.00
#
_symmetry.space_group_name_H-M   'P 1'
#
loop_
_entity.id
_entity.type
_entity.pdbx_description
1 polymer ?
#
loop_
_entity_poly.entity_id
_entity_poly.type
_entity_poly.pdbx_seq_one_letter_code
_entity_poly.pdbx_strand_id
1 'polypeptide(L)'
;MELGVASLDLNSENFLKQFYIPSYIITSQAKAECLPDVPECPVLVFINSTSGGQLGGDLLITYRSLLNKDQVFDLSEEAPDSVLRRVFLNLERLKNNGDQFAPKLEEKFRIIVAGGDGTAGWILGVVSDLKLSQPPPVATVPLGTGNNLPFAFGWGKRNPGTDRNSVLSFLEQVRKAKEMRIDSWHILMRMRVPKEGSNCEPIAPLELPHSLHAFHRVSSTDDLNVKGYDTFRGGFWNYFSMGMDAQVSYAFHSERKLHPEKFNNQLINQSTYAKLGCTQGWFFASLAHPSSKNIGQLCKVKVMKKHGDWHDLRIPHSIRSIVCLNLPSFSGGLNPWGTPNTNRRRYKDLTPPFVDDGLIEVVGFKDAWHGLVLLAKNGHGTRLAQAQRIRFEFRKGAAEDTYMRIDGEPWRQPLPVDDETVVVEISALGQVKMLATNDCISKSVLDPSSTPMNLDDDSDNEEDESVGEECRKFGAADTFKIPDEVDISQFS
;
A
#
# COMPACT_ATOMS: atom_id res chain seq x y z
N MET A 1 11.85 34.30 -32.66
CA MET A 1 11.86 34.68 -31.24
C MET A 1 11.77 33.36 -30.47
N GLU A 2 12.90 32.65 -30.39
CA GLU A 2 13.03 31.39 -29.66
C GLU A 2 13.29 31.73 -28.19
N LEU A 3 12.38 31.31 -27.32
CA LEU A 3 12.61 31.31 -25.88
C LEU A 3 13.55 30.15 -25.57
N GLY A 4 14.82 30.48 -25.31
CA GLY A 4 15.82 29.52 -24.86
C GLY A 4 15.38 28.87 -23.55
N VAL A 5 15.23 27.54 -23.57
CA VAL A 5 15.13 26.73 -22.36
C VAL A 5 16.52 26.71 -21.75
N ALA A 6 16.69 27.39 -20.61
CA ALA A 6 17.91 27.31 -19.83
C ALA A 6 18.12 25.86 -19.38
N SER A 7 19.14 25.19 -19.93
CA SER A 7 19.60 23.90 -19.43
C SER A 7 20.20 24.12 -18.05
N LEU A 8 19.50 23.67 -16.99
CA LEU A 8 20.06 23.60 -15.64
C LEU A 8 21.29 22.69 -15.68
N ASP A 9 22.45 23.21 -15.25
CA ASP A 9 23.68 22.42 -15.13
C ASP A 9 23.58 21.50 -13.91
N LEU A 10 22.97 20.34 -14.13
CA LEU A 10 22.80 19.24 -13.16
C LEU A 10 24.14 18.73 -12.60
N ASN A 11 25.27 19.11 -13.21
CA ASN A 11 26.61 18.72 -12.77
C ASN A 11 27.29 19.72 -11.82
N SER A 12 26.67 20.87 -11.52
CA SER A 12 27.26 21.83 -10.58
C SER A 12 27.21 21.31 -9.13
N GLU A 13 28.28 21.52 -8.35
CA GLU A 13 28.28 21.22 -6.91
C GLU A 13 27.11 21.91 -6.16
N ASN A 14 26.64 23.03 -6.70
CA ASN A 14 25.49 23.77 -6.15
C ASN A 14 24.17 23.01 -6.26
N PHE A 15 24.00 22.14 -7.26
CA PHE A 15 22.82 21.29 -7.38
C PHE A 15 22.76 20.26 -6.24
N LEU A 16 23.85 19.53 -6.01
CA LEU A 16 23.90 18.49 -4.97
C LEU A 16 23.76 19.03 -3.55
N LYS A 17 24.20 20.28 -3.30
CA LYS A 17 24.00 20.97 -2.02
C LYS A 17 22.52 21.13 -1.64
N GLN A 18 21.60 21.12 -2.60
CA GLN A 18 20.16 21.21 -2.34
C GLN A 18 19.61 19.96 -1.65
N PHE A 19 20.32 18.82 -1.72
CA PHE A 19 19.89 17.53 -1.17
C PHE A 19 20.69 17.10 0.06
N TYR A 20 21.61 17.93 0.51
CA TYR A 20 22.57 17.59 1.56
C TYR A 20 21.93 17.61 2.95
N ILE A 21 22.30 16.65 3.79
CA ILE A 21 21.98 16.59 5.22
C ILE A 21 23.32 16.49 5.96
N PRO A 22 23.63 17.43 6.86
CA PRO A 22 24.84 17.36 7.68
C PRO A 22 24.88 16.12 8.56
N SER A 23 26.07 15.53 8.74
CA SER A 23 26.22 14.31 9.54
C SER A 23 25.78 14.47 11.00
N TYR A 24 25.87 15.67 11.59
CA TYR A 24 25.42 15.93 12.97
C TYR A 24 23.90 15.86 13.15
N ILE A 25 23.12 16.04 12.07
CA ILE A 25 21.67 15.82 12.06
C ILE A 25 21.38 14.31 12.14
N ILE A 26 22.18 13.49 11.46
CA ILE A 26 21.95 12.06 11.31
C ILE A 26 22.51 11.28 12.50
N THR A 27 23.71 11.65 12.94
CA THR A 27 24.48 10.95 13.96
C THR A 27 24.85 11.91 15.07
N SER A 28 24.42 11.61 16.30
CA SER A 28 24.59 12.47 17.47
C SER A 28 26.04 12.73 17.90
N GLN A 29 27.00 11.98 17.35
CA GLN A 29 28.43 12.05 17.66
C GLN A 29 29.24 12.88 16.64
N ALA A 30 28.65 13.28 15.52
CA ALA A 30 29.33 14.09 14.52
C ALA A 30 29.43 15.55 14.98
N LYS A 31 30.51 16.23 14.57
CA LYS A 31 30.72 17.65 14.90
C LYS A 31 29.71 18.50 14.14
N ALA A 32 29.17 19.52 14.81
CA ALA A 32 28.30 20.49 14.17
C ALA A 32 29.03 21.19 13.02
N GLU A 33 28.40 21.20 11.85
CA GLU A 33 28.88 21.90 10.66
C GLU A 33 28.08 23.19 10.51
N CYS A 34 28.77 24.32 10.31
CA CYS A 34 28.12 25.61 10.09
C CYS A 34 27.83 25.77 8.60
N LEU A 35 26.61 25.46 8.17
CA LEU A 35 26.14 25.72 6.82
C LEU A 35 25.42 27.09 6.76
N PRO A 36 25.68 27.91 5.72
CA PRO A 36 25.11 29.25 5.62
C PRO A 36 23.60 29.24 5.34
N ASP A 37 23.12 28.26 4.56
CA ASP A 37 21.73 28.16 4.12
C ASP A 37 21.17 26.73 4.30
N VAL A 38 19.88 26.65 4.61
CA VAL A 38 19.15 25.38 4.69
C VAL A 38 18.87 24.88 3.27
N PRO A 39 19.26 23.64 2.93
CA PRO A 39 18.98 23.03 1.63
C PRO A 39 17.48 23.08 1.26
N GLU A 40 17.18 23.23 -0.02
CA GLU A 40 15.79 23.30 -0.51
C GLU A 40 15.06 21.97 -0.36
N CYS A 41 15.78 20.86 -0.52
CA CYS A 41 15.21 19.52 -0.61
C CYS A 41 16.15 18.48 0.04
N PRO A 42 16.46 18.57 1.35
CA PRO A 42 17.28 17.58 2.04
C PRO A 42 16.67 16.18 1.92
N VAL A 43 17.47 15.17 1.53
CA VAL A 43 16.97 13.81 1.25
C VAL A 43 17.71 12.76 2.06
N LEU A 44 16.94 11.93 2.77
CA LEU A 44 17.39 10.62 3.26
C LEU A 44 17.12 9.55 2.21
N VAL A 45 18.12 8.73 1.88
CA VAL A 45 18.00 7.69 0.86
C VAL A 45 18.10 6.32 1.52
N PHE A 46 17.10 5.47 1.32
CA PHE A 46 17.08 4.08 1.73
C PHE A 46 17.08 3.18 0.51
N ILE A 47 18.00 2.22 0.46
CA ILE A 47 18.17 1.35 -0.70
C ILE A 47 18.20 -0.09 -0.22
N ASN A 48 17.37 -0.95 -0.80
CA ASN A 48 17.55 -2.39 -0.67
C ASN A 48 18.53 -2.86 -1.74
N SER A 49 19.79 -3.08 -1.36
CA SER A 49 20.88 -3.45 -2.30
C SER A 49 20.63 -4.75 -3.06
N THR A 50 19.83 -5.67 -2.49
CA THR A 50 19.48 -6.96 -3.12
C THR A 50 18.32 -6.85 -4.13
N SER A 51 17.65 -5.70 -4.21
CA SER A 51 16.51 -5.50 -5.12
C SER A 51 16.95 -5.26 -6.57
N GLY A 52 16.06 -5.57 -7.52
CA GLY A 52 16.24 -5.26 -8.93
C GLY A 52 17.30 -6.09 -9.66
N GLY A 53 17.74 -7.23 -9.11
CA GLY A 53 18.78 -8.04 -9.75
C GLY A 53 20.15 -7.35 -9.73
N GLN A 54 20.55 -6.85 -8.56
CA GLN A 54 21.78 -6.07 -8.27
C GLN A 54 21.74 -4.57 -8.63
N LEU A 55 20.68 -4.07 -9.28
CA LEU A 55 20.52 -2.63 -9.52
C LEU A 55 20.51 -1.81 -8.21
N GLY A 56 20.02 -2.38 -7.11
CA GLY A 56 20.08 -1.75 -5.78
C GLY A 56 21.52 -1.49 -5.31
N GLY A 57 22.42 -2.46 -5.49
CA GLY A 57 23.84 -2.32 -5.14
C GLY A 57 24.54 -1.22 -5.95
N ASP A 58 24.29 -1.16 -7.25
CA ASP A 58 24.83 -0.11 -8.12
C ASP A 58 24.31 1.28 -7.71
N LEU A 59 23.01 1.41 -7.42
CA LEU A 59 22.43 2.66 -6.92
C LEU A 59 23.05 3.08 -5.59
N LEU A 60 23.29 2.14 -4.68
CA LEU A 60 23.91 2.43 -3.39
C LEU A 60 25.29 3.08 -3.58
N ILE A 61 26.11 2.54 -4.48
CA ILE A 61 27.42 3.10 -4.83
C ILE A 61 27.25 4.50 -5.42
N THR A 62 26.36 4.68 -6.40
CA THR A 62 26.17 5.97 -7.07
C THR A 62 25.66 7.04 -6.11
N TYR A 63 24.64 6.76 -5.28
CA TYR A 63 24.15 7.72 -4.28
C TYR A 63 25.22 8.08 -3.25
N ARG A 64 25.97 7.10 -2.72
CA ARG A 64 27.09 7.35 -1.77
C ARG A 64 28.27 8.12 -2.41
N SER A 65 28.36 8.17 -3.74
CA SER A 65 29.35 8.98 -4.48
C SER A 65 28.90 10.42 -4.71
N LEU A 66 27.59 10.67 -4.68
CA LEU A 66 26.96 11.96 -4.99
C LEU A 66 26.56 12.74 -3.73
N LEU A 67 26.16 12.03 -2.69
CA LEU A 67 25.56 12.57 -1.48
C LEU A 67 26.46 12.31 -0.25
N ASN A 68 26.08 12.89 0.89
CA ASN A 68 26.67 12.52 2.17
C ASN A 68 26.49 11.01 2.40
N LYS A 69 27.57 10.27 2.63
CA LYS A 69 27.48 8.82 2.83
C LYS A 69 26.61 8.45 4.03
N ASP A 70 26.58 9.31 5.04
CA ASP A 70 25.76 9.12 6.24
C ASP A 70 24.27 9.26 5.96
N GLN A 71 23.86 9.89 4.84
CA GLN A 71 22.44 10.06 4.48
C GLN A 71 21.91 8.96 3.54
N VAL A 72 22.73 7.96 3.21
CA VAL A 72 22.42 6.87 2.29
C VAL A 72 22.57 5.51 2.98
N PHE A 73 21.43 4.89 3.28
CA PHE A 73 21.33 3.67 4.07
C PHE A 73 21.02 2.44 3.21
N ASP A 74 21.74 1.36 3.47
CA ASP A 74 21.39 0.04 2.94
C ASP A 74 20.45 -0.67 3.92
N LEU A 75 19.25 -1.01 3.44
CA LEU A 75 18.22 -1.69 4.21
C LEU A 75 18.57 -3.14 4.56
N SER A 76 19.59 -3.71 3.91
CA SER A 76 20.16 -5.01 4.29
C SER A 76 21.14 -4.92 5.47
N GLU A 77 21.67 -3.72 5.75
CA GLU A 77 22.63 -3.46 6.83
C GLU A 77 21.93 -2.90 8.08
N GLU A 78 21.02 -1.94 7.92
CA GLU A 78 20.31 -1.30 9.02
C GLU A 78 18.81 -1.15 8.73
N ALA A 79 17.97 -1.54 9.69
CA ALA A 79 16.53 -1.42 9.57
C ALA A 79 16.07 0.06 9.62
N PRO A 80 15.04 0.43 8.84
CA PRO A 80 14.61 1.82 8.72
C PRO A 80 14.02 2.40 10.00
N ASP A 81 13.45 1.58 10.89
CA ASP A 81 12.96 2.03 12.19
C ASP A 81 14.09 2.51 13.09
N SER A 82 15.24 1.82 13.12
CA SER A 82 16.44 2.25 13.85
C SER A 82 16.92 3.61 13.32
N VAL A 83 17.08 3.71 12.00
CA VAL A 83 17.58 4.93 11.34
C VAL A 83 16.65 6.11 11.58
N LEU A 84 15.36 5.96 11.25
CA LEU A 84 14.41 7.07 11.32
C LEU A 84 14.17 7.50 12.78
N ARG A 85 14.07 6.56 13.74
CA ARG A 85 14.01 6.91 15.17
C ARG A 85 15.24 7.72 15.59
N ARG A 86 16.45 7.25 15.22
CA ARG A 86 17.71 7.93 15.55
C ARG A 86 17.74 9.36 15.00
N VAL A 87 17.40 9.53 13.72
CA VAL A 87 17.44 10.84 13.05
C VAL A 87 16.41 11.80 13.68
N PHE A 88 15.14 11.40 13.79
CA PHE A 88 14.09 12.28 14.30
C PHE A 88 14.21 12.60 15.79
N LEU A 89 14.64 11.64 16.62
CA LEU A 89 14.94 11.93 18.03
C LEU A 89 16.13 12.90 18.17
N ASN A 90 17.13 12.78 17.30
CA ASN A 90 18.25 13.72 17.31
C ASN A 90 17.82 15.11 16.83
N LEU A 91 16.97 15.22 15.80
CA LEU A 91 16.37 16.48 15.36
C LEU A 91 15.58 17.15 16.49
N GLU A 92 14.75 16.40 17.21
CA GLU A 92 14.00 16.90 18.36
C GLU A 92 14.94 17.39 19.48
N ARG A 93 16.00 16.63 19.78
CA ARG A 93 17.04 17.05 20.73
C ARG A 93 17.72 18.36 20.30
N LEU A 94 18.06 18.51 19.02
CA LEU A 94 18.69 19.71 18.49
C LEU A 94 17.76 20.92 18.58
N LYS A 95 16.49 20.76 18.23
CA LYS A 95 15.44 21.79 18.41
C LYS A 95 15.37 22.26 19.87
N ASN A 96 15.33 21.31 20.81
CA ASN A 96 15.26 21.61 22.24
C ASN A 96 16.52 22.31 22.77
N ASN A 97 17.67 22.09 22.13
CA ASN A 97 18.94 22.75 22.47
C ASN A 97 19.11 24.12 21.78
N GLY A 98 18.09 24.60 21.05
CA GLY A 98 18.11 25.92 20.41
C GLY A 98 18.76 25.96 19.01
N ASP A 99 18.96 24.82 18.37
CA ASP A 99 19.43 24.76 16.99
C ASP A 99 18.35 25.33 16.05
N GLN A 100 18.66 26.45 15.39
CA GLN A 100 17.72 27.11 14.47
C GLN A 100 17.70 26.50 13.06
N PHE A 101 18.65 25.64 12.74
CA PHE A 101 18.81 24.98 11.44
C PHE A 101 17.96 23.70 11.39
N ALA A 102 18.03 22.87 12.44
CA ALA A 102 17.29 21.62 12.56
C ALA A 102 15.77 21.71 12.25
N PRO A 103 14.98 22.64 12.83
CA PRO A 103 13.54 22.73 12.55
C PRO A 103 13.24 23.09 11.09
N LYS A 104 13.99 24.05 10.52
CA LYS A 104 13.81 24.48 9.11
C LYS A 104 14.19 23.39 8.11
N LEU A 105 15.17 22.56 8.47
CA LEU A 105 15.59 21.42 7.69
C LEU A 105 14.55 20.29 7.75
N GLU A 106 13.99 19.99 8.93
CA GLU A 106 12.94 18.98 9.09
C GLU A 106 11.67 19.31 8.30
N GLU A 107 11.27 20.58 8.23
CA GLU A 107 10.12 21.03 7.41
C GLU A 107 10.28 20.71 5.91
N LYS A 108 11.51 20.53 5.43
CA LYS A 108 11.83 20.27 4.02
C LYS A 108 12.31 18.85 3.75
N PHE A 109 12.38 17.99 4.77
CA PHE A 109 12.88 16.62 4.65
C PHE A 109 12.08 15.81 3.66
N ARG A 110 12.77 15.05 2.80
CA ARG A 110 12.16 14.05 1.92
C ARG A 110 12.87 12.72 2.08
N ILE A 111 12.16 11.64 1.78
CA ILE A 111 12.72 10.30 1.79
C ILE A 111 12.68 9.73 0.37
N ILE A 112 13.78 9.15 -0.08
CA ILE A 112 13.83 8.28 -1.26
C ILE A 112 13.95 6.83 -0.77
N VAL A 113 13.11 5.94 -1.28
CA VAL A 113 13.23 4.49 -1.07
C VAL A 113 13.43 3.78 -2.40
N ALA A 114 14.50 3.01 -2.54
CA ALA A 114 14.78 2.19 -3.70
C ALA A 114 14.57 0.71 -3.40
N GLY A 115 13.57 0.11 -4.03
CA GLY A 115 13.14 -1.26 -3.75
C GLY A 115 11.88 -1.66 -4.51
N GLY A 116 11.24 -2.74 -4.07
CA GLY A 116 9.89 -3.10 -4.52
C GLY A 116 8.80 -2.45 -3.65
N ASP A 117 7.53 -2.74 -3.96
CA ASP A 117 6.39 -2.21 -3.20
C ASP A 117 6.47 -2.56 -1.69
N GLY A 118 6.92 -3.76 -1.33
CA GLY A 118 7.12 -4.15 0.08
C GLY A 118 8.21 -3.32 0.80
N THR A 119 9.32 -3.00 0.12
CA THR A 119 10.37 -2.11 0.66
C THR A 119 9.81 -0.71 0.92
N ALA A 120 9.01 -0.19 -0.02
CA ALA A 120 8.35 1.10 0.14
C ALA A 120 7.33 1.06 1.30
N GLY A 121 6.51 0.00 1.37
CA GLY A 121 5.56 -0.23 2.46
C GLY A 121 6.22 -0.28 3.83
N TRP A 122 7.42 -0.88 3.94
CA TRP A 122 8.18 -0.89 5.19
C TRP A 122 8.52 0.53 5.66
N ILE A 123 9.03 1.39 4.76
CA ILE A 123 9.32 2.80 5.08
C ILE A 123 8.04 3.55 5.46
N LEU A 124 6.94 3.37 4.70
CA LEU A 124 5.67 4.04 4.99
C LEU A 124 5.11 3.62 6.35
N GLY A 125 5.21 2.34 6.71
CA GLY A 125 4.82 1.83 8.02
C GLY A 125 5.62 2.45 9.15
N VAL A 126 6.94 2.52 9.02
CA VAL A 126 7.80 3.18 10.02
C VAL A 126 7.45 4.66 10.16
N VAL A 127 7.28 5.39 9.05
CA VAL A 127 6.90 6.82 9.08
C VAL A 127 5.55 7.01 9.77
N SER A 128 4.57 6.15 9.49
CA SER A 128 3.27 6.15 10.14
C SER A 128 3.38 5.88 11.66
N ASP A 129 4.19 4.89 12.06
CA ASP A 129 4.35 4.49 13.46
C ASP A 129 5.09 5.50 14.32
N LEU A 130 5.97 6.32 13.72
CA LEU A 130 6.70 7.38 14.41
C LEU A 130 5.80 8.52 14.88
N LYS A 131 4.59 8.68 14.29
CA LYS A 131 3.62 9.73 14.64
C LYS A 131 4.25 11.13 14.68
N LEU A 132 5.13 11.41 13.71
CA LEU A 132 5.80 12.70 13.57
C LEU A 132 4.76 13.80 13.36
N SER A 133 4.98 14.98 13.94
CA SER A 133 4.12 16.15 13.71
C SER A 133 4.14 16.58 12.24
N GLN A 134 5.29 16.41 11.58
CA GLN A 134 5.49 16.65 10.16
C GLN A 134 6.17 15.43 9.51
N PRO A 135 5.40 14.42 9.08
CA PRO A 135 5.99 13.25 8.44
C PRO A 135 6.54 13.64 7.04
N PRO A 136 7.76 13.23 6.69
CA PRO A 136 8.36 13.54 5.40
C PRO A 136 7.67 12.76 4.27
N PRO A 137 7.48 13.38 3.08
CA PRO A 137 6.95 12.67 1.93
C PRO A 137 7.99 11.70 1.33
N VAL A 138 7.50 10.56 0.81
CA VAL A 138 8.33 9.47 0.29
C VAL A 138 8.25 9.39 -1.24
N ALA A 139 9.40 9.36 -1.91
CA ALA A 139 9.56 8.99 -3.32
C ALA A 139 10.06 7.55 -3.45
N THR A 140 9.55 6.82 -4.44
CA THR A 140 9.87 5.40 -4.65
C THR A 140 10.63 5.19 -5.95
N VAL A 141 11.83 4.60 -5.88
CA VAL A 141 12.59 4.13 -7.05
C VAL A 141 12.17 2.69 -7.37
N PRO A 142 11.61 2.41 -8.56
CA PRO A 142 11.04 1.11 -8.93
C PRO A 142 12.11 0.03 -9.22
N LEU A 143 12.50 -0.74 -8.20
CA LEU A 143 13.42 -1.90 -8.32
C LEU A 143 12.73 -3.27 -8.24
N GLY A 144 11.43 -3.31 -7.93
CA GLY A 144 10.65 -4.55 -7.87
C GLY A 144 10.18 -5.06 -9.24
N THR A 145 9.44 -6.17 -9.23
CA THR A 145 8.83 -6.72 -10.45
C THR A 145 7.46 -6.09 -10.77
N GLY A 146 6.65 -5.83 -9.74
CA GLY A 146 5.28 -5.31 -9.85
C GLY A 146 5.16 -3.78 -9.81
N ASN A 147 5.95 -3.11 -8.95
CA ASN A 147 6.13 -1.65 -8.88
C ASN A 147 4.83 -0.84 -9.05
N ASN A 148 3.83 -1.12 -8.23
CA ASN A 148 2.55 -0.44 -8.34
C ASN A 148 2.55 0.93 -7.66
N LEU A 149 3.17 1.06 -6.48
CA LEU A 149 3.33 2.35 -5.79
C LEU A 149 4.07 3.38 -6.67
N PRO A 150 5.30 3.12 -7.16
CA PRO A 150 5.99 4.06 -8.04
C PRO A 150 5.20 4.36 -9.31
N PHE A 151 4.51 3.38 -9.88
CA PHE A 151 3.67 3.62 -11.05
C PHE A 151 2.50 4.56 -10.75
N ALA A 152 1.78 4.34 -9.65
CA ALA A 152 0.62 5.14 -9.26
C ALA A 152 0.97 6.63 -9.07
N PHE A 153 2.16 6.91 -8.52
CA PHE A 153 2.66 8.26 -8.25
C PHE A 153 3.56 8.84 -9.36
N GLY A 154 3.65 8.19 -10.52
CA GLY A 154 4.31 8.73 -11.71
C GLY A 154 5.83 8.58 -11.76
N TRP A 155 6.41 7.70 -10.95
CA TRP A 155 7.84 7.34 -10.98
C TRP A 155 8.18 6.26 -12.02
N GLY A 156 7.16 5.72 -12.68
CA GLY A 156 7.30 4.70 -13.71
C GLY A 156 7.38 3.26 -13.17
N LYS A 157 7.38 2.28 -14.08
CA LYS A 157 7.37 0.84 -13.75
C LYS A 157 8.77 0.24 -13.60
N ARG A 158 9.79 0.94 -14.08
CA ARG A 158 11.18 0.46 -14.15
C ARG A 158 12.13 1.56 -13.72
N ASN A 159 13.24 1.15 -13.11
CA ASN A 159 14.31 2.07 -12.73
C ASN A 159 14.81 2.85 -13.95
N PRO A 160 14.92 4.19 -13.90
CA PRO A 160 15.42 4.99 -15.02
C PRO A 160 16.89 4.70 -15.35
N GLY A 161 17.69 4.25 -14.39
CA GLY A 161 19.09 3.89 -14.56
C GLY A 161 19.83 3.92 -13.21
N THR A 162 21.05 3.39 -13.18
CA THR A 162 21.89 3.35 -11.96
C THR A 162 23.13 4.24 -12.06
N ASP A 163 23.39 4.79 -13.25
CA ASP A 163 24.50 5.70 -13.51
C ASP A 163 24.27 7.08 -12.89
N ARG A 164 25.35 7.86 -12.81
CA ARG A 164 25.37 9.20 -12.21
C ARG A 164 24.30 10.12 -12.79
N ASN A 165 24.12 10.16 -14.11
CA ASN A 165 23.19 11.10 -14.75
C ASN A 165 21.73 10.70 -14.48
N SER A 166 21.46 9.39 -14.48
CA SER A 166 20.13 8.86 -14.10
C SER A 166 19.77 9.23 -12.66
N VAL A 167 20.71 9.11 -11.72
CA VAL A 167 20.49 9.50 -10.31
C VAL A 167 20.31 11.01 -10.15
N LEU A 168 21.11 11.83 -10.83
CA LEU A 168 20.94 13.29 -10.82
C LEU A 168 19.58 13.72 -11.39
N SER A 169 19.14 13.09 -12.48
CA SER A 169 17.82 13.31 -13.07
C SER A 169 16.70 12.92 -12.11
N PHE A 170 16.85 11.78 -11.39
CA PHE A 170 15.89 11.37 -10.38
C PHE A 170 15.82 12.34 -9.20
N LEU A 171 16.96 12.84 -8.70
CA LEU A 171 17.01 13.86 -7.65
C LEU A 171 16.28 15.16 -8.08
N GLU A 172 16.45 15.58 -9.33
CA GLU A 172 15.74 16.76 -9.85
C GLU A 172 14.22 16.53 -9.95
N GLN A 173 13.80 15.32 -10.34
CA GLN A 173 12.38 14.94 -10.29
C GLN A 173 11.85 14.95 -8.85
N VAL A 174 12.61 14.40 -7.89
CA VAL A 174 12.29 14.44 -6.46
C VAL A 174 12.13 15.86 -5.98
N ARG A 175 13.02 16.79 -6.36
CA ARG A 175 12.91 18.21 -5.99
C ARG A 175 11.63 18.86 -6.52
N LYS A 176 11.27 18.59 -7.77
CA LYS A 176 10.08 19.12 -8.45
C LYS A 176 8.75 18.44 -8.08
N ALA A 177 8.81 17.26 -7.47
CA ALA A 177 7.62 16.47 -7.14
C ALA A 177 6.73 17.20 -6.12
N LYS A 178 5.42 16.94 -6.23
CA LYS A 178 4.40 17.49 -5.34
C LYS A 178 4.08 16.50 -4.22
N GLU A 179 3.72 17.01 -3.05
CA GLU A 179 3.21 16.17 -1.97
C GLU A 179 1.77 15.75 -2.26
N MET A 180 1.49 14.46 -2.11
CA MET A 180 0.15 13.87 -2.19
C MET A 180 -0.06 13.00 -0.95
N ARG A 181 -1.22 13.09 -0.32
CA ARG A 181 -1.57 12.18 0.78
C ARG A 181 -2.05 10.86 0.20
N ILE A 182 -1.82 9.79 0.95
CA ILE A 182 -2.37 8.48 0.67
C ILE A 182 -2.88 7.85 1.97
N ASP A 183 -4.05 7.25 1.91
CA ASP A 183 -4.64 6.50 3.00
C ASP A 183 -3.78 5.29 3.35
N SER A 184 -3.68 5.05 4.65
CA SER A 184 -2.98 3.92 5.24
C SER A 184 -4.03 2.95 5.75
N TRP A 185 -4.01 1.73 5.24
CA TRP A 185 -4.99 0.72 5.57
C TRP A 185 -4.42 -0.27 6.56
N HIS A 186 -5.26 -0.69 7.48
CA HIS A 186 -4.88 -1.55 8.56
C HIS A 186 -5.69 -2.84 8.49
N ILE A 187 -4.97 -3.96 8.53
CA ILE A 187 -5.57 -5.29 8.59
C ILE A 187 -5.42 -5.86 9.99
N LEU A 188 -6.51 -6.42 10.50
CA LEU A 188 -6.59 -7.17 11.74
C LEU A 188 -7.10 -8.57 11.42
N MET A 189 -6.27 -9.57 11.66
CA MET A 189 -6.65 -10.97 11.50
C MET A 189 -6.72 -11.63 12.88
N ARG A 190 -7.87 -12.21 13.22
CA ARG A 190 -8.10 -12.93 14.47
C ARG A 190 -8.37 -14.39 14.16
N MET A 191 -7.59 -15.28 14.75
CA MET A 191 -7.73 -16.73 14.61
C MET A 191 -7.34 -17.45 15.89
N ARG A 192 -7.86 -18.65 16.11
CA ARG A 192 -7.49 -19.46 17.28
C ARG A 192 -6.08 -20.04 17.11
N VAL A 193 -5.34 -20.14 18.22
CA VAL A 193 -4.09 -20.92 18.26
C VAL A 193 -4.44 -22.39 18.00
N PRO A 194 -3.84 -23.05 16.98
CA PRO A 194 -3.98 -24.48 16.81
C PRO A 194 -3.46 -25.19 18.06
N LYS A 195 -4.28 -26.02 18.72
CA LYS A 195 -3.82 -26.79 19.89
C LYS A 195 -2.80 -27.83 19.43
N GLU A 196 -1.64 -27.90 20.07
CA GLU A 196 -0.68 -29.00 19.91
C GLU A 196 -1.42 -30.34 20.10
N GLY A 197 -1.49 -31.16 19.05
CA GLY A 197 -2.06 -32.52 19.12
C GLY A 197 -3.19 -32.86 18.15
N SER A 198 -3.61 -32.00 17.22
CA SER A 198 -4.25 -32.49 16.00
C SER A 198 -3.16 -33.07 15.08
N ASN A 199 -3.42 -34.14 14.33
CA ASN A 199 -2.46 -34.71 13.36
C ASN A 199 -2.17 -33.79 12.16
N CYS A 200 -2.45 -32.50 12.28
CA CYS A 200 -1.90 -31.47 11.42
C CYS A 200 -0.59 -31.03 12.08
N GLU A 201 0.53 -31.21 11.38
CA GLU A 201 1.82 -30.67 11.80
C GLU A 201 1.62 -29.25 12.39
N PRO A 202 2.27 -28.92 13.53
CA PRO A 202 2.17 -27.58 14.10
C PRO A 202 2.48 -26.62 12.97
N ILE A 203 1.49 -25.82 12.56
CA ILE A 203 1.57 -24.97 11.38
C ILE A 203 2.90 -24.24 11.51
N ALA A 204 3.88 -24.64 10.68
CA ALA A 204 5.19 -24.00 10.63
C ALA A 204 4.90 -22.50 10.66
N PRO A 205 5.55 -21.72 11.55
CA PRO A 205 5.09 -20.39 11.93
C PRO A 205 4.63 -19.70 10.67
N LEU A 206 3.30 -19.44 10.57
CA LEU A 206 2.66 -18.97 9.34
C LEU A 206 3.65 -18.02 8.69
N GLU A 207 4.11 -18.31 7.47
CA GLU A 207 5.03 -17.41 6.76
C GLU A 207 4.21 -16.17 6.37
N LEU A 208 3.85 -15.39 7.38
CA LEU A 208 3.08 -14.18 7.26
C LEU A 208 3.97 -13.15 6.58
N PRO A 209 3.35 -12.24 5.80
CA PRO A 209 4.02 -11.05 5.31
C PRO A 209 4.81 -10.34 6.42
N HIS A 210 5.93 -9.72 6.07
CA HIS A 210 6.70 -8.89 6.99
C HIS A 210 5.88 -7.71 7.53
N SER A 211 4.81 -7.32 6.85
CA SER A 211 3.88 -6.30 7.31
C SER A 211 2.87 -6.78 8.36
N LEU A 212 2.76 -8.10 8.59
CA LEU A 212 1.81 -8.72 9.51
C LEU A 212 2.54 -9.28 10.75
N HIS A 213 2.21 -8.74 11.93
CA HIS A 213 2.84 -9.14 13.20
C HIS A 213 1.81 -9.55 14.25
N ALA A 214 2.17 -10.49 15.11
CA ALA A 214 1.37 -10.85 16.27
C ALA A 214 1.24 -9.65 17.22
N PHE A 215 0.01 -9.29 17.56
CA PHE A 215 -0.34 -8.13 18.37
C PHE A 215 -1.06 -8.56 19.64
N HIS A 216 -0.35 -8.44 20.76
CA HIS A 216 -0.76 -9.02 22.03
C HIS A 216 -1.57 -8.06 22.93
N ARG A 217 -1.76 -6.80 22.51
CA ARG A 217 -2.47 -5.75 23.28
C ARG A 217 -3.81 -5.39 22.65
N VAL A 218 -4.76 -6.32 22.65
CA VAL A 218 -6.13 -6.05 22.20
C VAL A 218 -6.94 -5.46 23.37
N SER A 219 -7.75 -4.42 23.11
CA SER A 219 -8.61 -3.83 24.15
C SER A 219 -9.55 -4.88 24.75
N SER A 220 -9.75 -4.84 26.08
CA SER A 220 -10.73 -5.71 26.75
C SER A 220 -12.18 -5.36 26.44
N THR A 221 -12.42 -4.20 25.80
CA THR A 221 -13.74 -3.71 25.37
C THR A 221 -14.11 -4.08 23.94
N ASP A 222 -13.23 -4.77 23.20
CA ASP A 222 -13.52 -5.25 21.86
C ASP A 222 -14.23 -6.61 21.94
N ASP A 223 -15.50 -6.66 21.55
CA ASP A 223 -16.33 -7.88 21.60
C ASP A 223 -15.74 -9.05 20.78
N LEU A 224 -14.84 -8.77 19.84
CA LEU A 224 -14.14 -9.77 19.03
C LEU A 224 -12.83 -10.26 19.66
N ASN A 225 -12.42 -9.70 20.81
CA ASN A 225 -11.26 -10.14 21.57
C ASN A 225 -11.60 -11.35 22.45
N VAL A 226 -11.65 -12.53 21.81
CA VAL A 226 -12.03 -13.78 22.49
C VAL A 226 -10.79 -14.47 23.08
N LYS A 227 -10.90 -14.90 24.34
CA LYS A 227 -9.82 -15.63 25.04
C LYS A 227 -9.43 -16.89 24.25
N GLY A 228 -8.14 -17.02 23.90
CA GLY A 228 -7.59 -18.13 23.13
C GLY A 228 -7.43 -17.87 21.62
N TYR A 229 -7.68 -16.63 21.18
CA TYR A 229 -7.41 -16.16 19.82
C TYR A 229 -6.16 -15.29 19.79
N ASP A 230 -5.32 -15.51 18.78
CA ASP A 230 -4.24 -14.61 18.43
C ASP A 230 -4.76 -13.54 17.47
N THR A 231 -4.26 -12.33 17.66
CA THR A 231 -4.53 -11.20 16.78
C THR A 231 -3.25 -10.84 16.03
N PHE A 232 -3.33 -10.84 14.71
CA PHE A 232 -2.28 -10.35 13.83
C PHE A 232 -2.68 -9.00 13.28
N ARG A 233 -1.69 -8.11 13.17
CA ARG A 233 -1.86 -6.70 12.87
C ARG A 233 -0.90 -6.31 11.76
N GLY A 234 -1.37 -5.60 10.74
CA GLY A 234 -0.49 -5.11 9.68
C GLY A 234 -1.00 -3.91 8.91
N GLY A 235 -0.08 -3.16 8.30
CA GLY A 235 -0.37 -1.98 7.48
C GLY A 235 -0.15 -2.27 5.99
N PHE A 236 -0.92 -1.62 5.13
CA PHE A 236 -0.74 -1.69 3.69
C PHE A 236 -1.17 -0.40 2.98
N TRP A 237 -0.55 -0.14 1.83
CA TRP A 237 -0.73 1.08 1.03
C TRP A 237 -1.11 0.82 -0.42
N ASN A 238 -1.08 -0.44 -0.86
CA ASN A 238 -1.35 -0.79 -2.25
C ASN A 238 -2.67 -1.57 -2.37
N TYR A 239 -2.71 -2.80 -1.86
CA TYR A 239 -3.92 -3.61 -1.86
C TYR A 239 -3.84 -4.79 -0.91
N PHE A 240 -5.01 -5.29 -0.54
CA PHE A 240 -5.23 -6.63 -0.02
C PHE A 240 -5.95 -7.47 -1.08
N SER A 241 -5.61 -8.75 -1.22
CA SER A 241 -6.39 -9.66 -2.04
C SER A 241 -6.51 -11.06 -1.45
N MET A 242 -7.59 -11.75 -1.82
CA MET A 242 -7.91 -13.09 -1.36
C MET A 242 -8.55 -13.92 -2.46
N GLY A 243 -8.17 -15.20 -2.49
CA GLY A 243 -8.75 -16.19 -3.39
C GLY A 243 -7.79 -16.53 -4.52
N MET A 244 -8.33 -16.66 -5.73
CA MET A 244 -7.59 -17.11 -6.88
C MET A 244 -6.32 -16.27 -7.09
N ASP A 245 -6.40 -14.95 -7.27
CA ASP A 245 -5.23 -14.10 -7.59
C ASP A 245 -4.05 -14.26 -6.59
N ALA A 246 -4.36 -14.45 -5.30
CA ALA A 246 -3.38 -14.62 -4.24
C ALA A 246 -2.68 -15.98 -4.33
N GLN A 247 -3.37 -17.02 -4.84
CA GLN A 247 -2.83 -18.37 -5.01
C GLN A 247 -1.73 -18.44 -6.10
N VAL A 248 -1.86 -17.71 -7.22
CA VAL A 248 -0.75 -17.61 -8.22
C VAL A 248 0.39 -16.81 -7.66
N SER A 249 0.07 -15.74 -6.92
CA SER A 249 1.09 -14.95 -6.25
C SER A 249 1.90 -15.81 -5.28
N TYR A 250 1.22 -16.66 -4.50
CA TYR A 250 1.85 -17.62 -3.60
C TYR A 250 2.74 -18.61 -4.36
N ALA A 251 2.24 -19.24 -5.42
CA ALA A 251 3.04 -20.19 -6.21
C ALA A 251 4.27 -19.54 -6.85
N PHE A 252 4.12 -18.32 -7.39
CA PHE A 252 5.25 -17.54 -7.93
C PHE A 252 6.28 -17.23 -6.85
N HIS A 253 5.82 -16.82 -5.66
CA HIS A 253 6.70 -16.52 -4.52
C HIS A 253 7.44 -17.76 -4.03
N SER A 254 6.76 -18.90 -3.89
CA SER A 254 7.38 -20.17 -3.53
C SER A 254 8.44 -20.61 -4.54
N GLU A 255 8.14 -20.53 -5.85
CA GLU A 255 9.10 -20.85 -6.91
C GLU A 255 10.32 -19.91 -6.85
N ARG A 256 10.09 -18.61 -6.59
CA ARG A 256 11.17 -17.63 -6.45
C ARG A 256 12.04 -17.87 -5.22
N LYS A 257 11.46 -18.32 -4.10
CA LYS A 257 12.21 -18.72 -2.90
C LYS A 257 13.07 -19.97 -3.16
N LEU A 258 12.53 -20.94 -3.90
CA LEU A 258 13.22 -22.21 -4.21
C LEU A 258 14.32 -22.04 -5.26
N HIS A 259 14.13 -21.14 -6.23
CA HIS A 259 15.01 -20.97 -7.38
C HIS A 259 15.38 -19.49 -7.64
N PRO A 260 15.96 -18.76 -6.67
CA PRO A 260 16.21 -17.32 -6.79
C PRO A 260 17.05 -16.94 -8.01
N GLU A 261 17.95 -17.83 -8.48
CA GLU A 261 18.79 -17.65 -9.67
C GLU A 261 17.99 -17.45 -10.96
N LYS A 262 16.75 -17.97 -11.03
CA LYS A 262 15.87 -17.83 -12.20
C LYS A 262 15.13 -16.49 -12.23
N PHE A 263 15.15 -15.73 -11.13
CA PHE A 263 14.31 -14.53 -10.95
C PHE A 263 15.10 -13.22 -10.89
N ASN A 264 16.21 -13.16 -11.61
CA ASN A 264 17.10 -11.99 -11.66
C ASN A 264 16.66 -10.87 -12.61
N ASN A 265 15.63 -11.11 -13.43
CA ASN A 265 15.19 -10.17 -14.46
C ASN A 265 13.68 -9.92 -14.37
N GLN A 266 13.27 -8.65 -14.32
CA GLN A 266 11.87 -8.26 -14.23
C GLN A 266 10.99 -8.83 -15.35
N LEU A 267 11.47 -8.89 -16.59
CA LEU A 267 10.70 -9.45 -17.72
C LEU A 267 10.50 -10.96 -17.58
N ILE A 268 11.55 -11.68 -17.16
CA ILE A 268 11.48 -13.11 -16.90
C ILE A 268 10.49 -13.37 -15.76
N ASN A 269 10.57 -12.57 -14.69
CA ASN A 269 9.65 -12.67 -13.55
C ASN A 269 8.19 -12.45 -13.97
N GLN A 270 7.91 -11.42 -14.78
CA GLN A 270 6.58 -11.15 -15.30
C GLN A 270 6.07 -12.31 -16.19
N SER A 271 6.93 -12.88 -17.04
CA SER A 271 6.59 -14.03 -17.88
C SER A 271 6.31 -15.29 -17.07
N THR A 272 7.14 -15.60 -16.07
CA THR A 272 6.93 -16.74 -15.18
C THR A 272 5.63 -16.60 -14.39
N TYR A 273 5.31 -15.41 -13.90
CA TYR A 273 4.03 -15.13 -13.23
C TYR A 273 2.84 -15.41 -14.16
N ALA A 274 2.88 -14.91 -15.40
CA ALA A 274 1.85 -15.16 -16.40
C ALA A 274 1.71 -16.66 -16.70
N LYS A 275 2.84 -17.37 -16.87
CA LYS A 275 2.87 -18.82 -17.12
C LYS A 275 2.21 -19.61 -15.98
N LEU A 276 2.54 -19.27 -14.73
CA LEU A 276 1.93 -19.91 -13.55
C LEU A 276 0.41 -19.71 -13.51
N GLY A 277 -0.05 -18.49 -13.84
CA GLY A 277 -1.47 -18.21 -14.03
C GLY A 277 -2.14 -19.09 -15.08
N CYS A 278 -1.46 -19.36 -16.19
CA CYS A 278 -1.96 -20.27 -17.22
C CYS A 278 -2.04 -21.73 -16.73
N THR A 279 -0.99 -22.21 -16.05
CA THR A 279 -0.85 -23.64 -15.72
C THR A 279 -1.71 -24.09 -14.55
N GLN A 280 -2.19 -23.20 -13.68
CA GLN A 280 -3.07 -23.56 -12.57
C GLN A 280 -4.52 -23.84 -12.97
N GLY A 281 -4.82 -23.93 -14.28
CA GLY A 281 -6.15 -24.31 -14.78
C GLY A 281 -7.20 -23.20 -14.63
N TRP A 282 -6.78 -21.99 -14.28
CA TRP A 282 -7.68 -20.88 -14.00
C TRP A 282 -8.43 -20.33 -15.21
N PHE A 283 -7.84 -20.47 -16.39
CA PHE A 283 -8.52 -20.21 -17.66
C PHE A 283 -9.64 -21.21 -17.98
N PHE A 284 -9.64 -22.35 -17.29
CA PHE A 284 -10.68 -23.37 -17.34
C PHE A 284 -11.41 -23.48 -16.00
N ALA A 285 -11.38 -22.46 -15.14
CA ALA A 285 -11.92 -22.55 -13.79
C ALA A 285 -13.43 -22.83 -13.74
N SER A 286 -14.18 -22.39 -14.74
CA SER A 286 -15.59 -22.74 -14.93
C SER A 286 -15.83 -24.23 -15.18
N LEU A 287 -14.83 -24.97 -15.66
CA LEU A 287 -14.89 -26.39 -16.02
C LEU A 287 -14.11 -27.30 -15.05
N ALA A 288 -13.02 -26.81 -14.45
CA ALA A 288 -12.06 -27.62 -13.69
C ALA A 288 -12.13 -27.40 -12.17
N HIS A 289 -12.71 -26.29 -11.70
CA HIS A 289 -12.79 -25.98 -10.27
C HIS A 289 -14.24 -26.12 -9.78
N PRO A 290 -14.47 -26.86 -8.67
CA PRO A 290 -15.79 -26.99 -8.06
C PRO A 290 -16.42 -25.61 -7.78
N SER A 291 -17.71 -25.48 -8.04
CA SER A 291 -18.50 -24.28 -7.71
C SER A 291 -18.49 -23.95 -6.22
N SER A 292 -18.08 -24.91 -5.36
CA SER A 292 -17.91 -24.81 -3.90
C SER A 292 -16.74 -23.93 -3.44
N LYS A 293 -15.85 -23.48 -4.34
CA LYS A 293 -14.65 -22.68 -4.00
C LYS A 293 -14.81 -21.17 -4.27
N ASN A 294 -16.04 -20.65 -4.31
CA ASN A 294 -16.29 -19.22 -4.49
C ASN A 294 -16.24 -18.44 -3.17
N ILE A 295 -15.98 -17.13 -3.25
CA ILE A 295 -15.74 -16.30 -2.06
C ILE A 295 -16.99 -16.22 -1.16
N GLY A 296 -18.18 -16.16 -1.75
CA GLY A 296 -19.45 -16.09 -1.01
C GLY A 296 -19.79 -17.34 -0.20
N GLN A 297 -19.18 -18.49 -0.53
CA GLN A 297 -19.27 -19.72 0.25
C GLN A 297 -18.18 -19.83 1.31
N LEU A 298 -17.00 -19.27 1.05
CA LEU A 298 -15.88 -19.28 2.01
C LEU A 298 -16.13 -18.36 3.20
N CYS A 299 -16.71 -17.18 2.98
CA CYS A 299 -16.89 -16.19 4.04
C CYS A 299 -18.16 -15.35 3.85
N LYS A 300 -18.65 -14.80 4.96
CA LYS A 300 -19.59 -13.70 4.95
C LYS A 300 -18.80 -12.39 4.91
N VAL A 301 -19.10 -11.53 3.96
CA VAL A 301 -18.43 -10.24 3.80
C VAL A 301 -19.34 -9.13 4.29
N LYS A 302 -18.84 -8.26 5.16
CA LYS A 302 -19.53 -7.07 5.65
C LYS A 302 -18.73 -5.84 5.29
N VAL A 303 -19.42 -4.74 4.99
CA VAL A 303 -18.81 -3.45 4.69
C VAL A 303 -19.45 -2.34 5.51
N MET A 304 -18.67 -1.34 5.87
CA MET A 304 -19.12 -0.12 6.50
C MET A 304 -18.81 1.07 5.58
N LYS A 305 -19.85 1.67 4.99
CA LYS A 305 -19.70 2.83 4.10
C LYS A 305 -19.67 4.15 4.86
N LYS A 306 -20.46 4.25 5.94
CA LYS A 306 -20.56 5.41 6.83
C LYS A 306 -20.36 4.94 8.27
N HIS A 307 -19.87 5.81 9.13
CA HIS A 307 -19.62 5.50 10.54
C HIS A 307 -20.87 4.91 11.22
N GLY A 308 -20.73 3.72 11.80
CA GLY A 308 -21.70 3.12 12.71
C GLY A 308 -22.43 1.88 12.18
N ASP A 309 -22.64 1.78 10.86
CA ASP A 309 -23.52 0.74 10.30
C ASP A 309 -22.77 -0.25 9.40
N TRP A 310 -22.74 -1.52 9.84
CA TRP A 310 -22.27 -2.64 9.02
C TRP A 310 -23.39 -3.18 8.14
N HIS A 311 -23.09 -3.40 6.86
CA HIS A 311 -24.00 -4.03 5.91
C HIS A 311 -23.39 -5.31 5.34
N ASP A 312 -24.23 -6.32 5.15
CA ASP A 312 -23.83 -7.54 4.45
C ASP A 312 -23.61 -7.24 2.96
N LEU A 313 -22.40 -7.54 2.46
CA LEU A 313 -22.06 -7.38 1.05
C LEU A 313 -22.43 -8.66 0.31
N ARG A 314 -23.39 -8.57 -0.61
CA ARG A 314 -23.76 -9.70 -1.50
C ARG A 314 -22.63 -9.98 -2.48
N ILE A 315 -21.97 -11.13 -2.35
CA ILE A 315 -20.95 -11.61 -3.28
C ILE A 315 -21.60 -12.53 -4.32
N PRO A 316 -21.56 -12.20 -5.62
CA PRO A 316 -22.08 -13.09 -6.65
C PRO A 316 -21.34 -14.44 -6.64
N HIS A 317 -22.07 -15.54 -6.86
CA HIS A 317 -21.51 -16.91 -6.83
C HIS A 317 -20.39 -17.14 -7.86
N SER A 318 -20.31 -16.32 -8.91
CA SER A 318 -19.24 -16.36 -9.89
C SER A 318 -17.90 -15.83 -9.38
N ILE A 319 -17.87 -15.05 -8.28
CA ILE A 319 -16.66 -14.38 -7.80
C ILE A 319 -15.77 -15.36 -7.02
N ARG A 320 -14.54 -15.52 -7.50
CA ARG A 320 -13.51 -16.42 -6.95
C ARG A 320 -12.31 -15.69 -6.35
N SER A 321 -12.22 -14.40 -6.58
CA SER A 321 -11.19 -13.53 -6.01
C SER A 321 -11.81 -12.19 -5.61
N ILE A 322 -11.39 -11.65 -4.47
CA ILE A 322 -11.69 -10.27 -4.08
C ILE A 322 -10.37 -9.53 -3.88
N VAL A 323 -10.31 -8.31 -4.41
CA VAL A 323 -9.21 -7.37 -4.24
C VAL A 323 -9.77 -6.09 -3.63
N CYS A 324 -9.16 -5.65 -2.54
CA CYS A 324 -9.42 -4.36 -1.89
C CYS A 324 -8.26 -3.43 -2.25
N LEU A 325 -8.53 -2.42 -3.06
CA LEU A 325 -7.53 -1.53 -3.67
C LEU A 325 -7.51 -0.19 -2.94
N ASN A 326 -6.30 0.29 -2.64
CA ASN A 326 -6.06 1.66 -2.18
C ASN A 326 -5.50 2.57 -3.30
N LEU A 327 -5.02 1.95 -4.38
CA LEU A 327 -4.44 2.64 -5.52
C LEU A 327 -5.30 2.43 -6.77
N PRO A 328 -5.31 3.38 -7.72
CA PRO A 328 -6.07 3.25 -8.97
C PRO A 328 -5.45 2.21 -9.92
N SER A 329 -4.31 1.63 -9.55
CA SER A 329 -3.62 0.61 -10.32
C SER A 329 -3.41 -0.68 -9.54
N PHE A 330 -3.26 -1.79 -10.25
CA PHE A 330 -3.00 -3.12 -9.73
C PHE A 330 -2.05 -3.89 -10.66
N SER A 331 -1.26 -4.80 -10.09
CA SER A 331 -0.41 -5.74 -10.84
C SER A 331 0.40 -5.12 -11.99
N GLY A 332 1.13 -4.04 -11.72
CA GLY A 332 1.96 -3.39 -12.72
C GLY A 332 1.19 -2.46 -13.65
N GLY A 333 0.14 -1.81 -13.15
CA GLY A 333 -0.49 -0.66 -13.80
C GLY A 333 -1.84 -0.91 -14.48
N LEU A 334 -2.48 -2.05 -14.25
CA LEU A 334 -3.84 -2.33 -14.68
C LEU A 334 -4.84 -1.58 -13.80
N ASN A 335 -6.04 -1.26 -14.27
CA ASN A 335 -7.06 -0.56 -13.48
C ASN A 335 -8.30 -1.46 -13.25
N PRO A 336 -8.34 -2.26 -12.16
CA PRO A 336 -9.48 -3.12 -11.85
C PRO A 336 -10.78 -2.37 -11.58
N TRP A 337 -10.70 -1.15 -11.06
CA TRP A 337 -11.89 -0.36 -10.74
C TRP A 337 -12.51 0.25 -11.99
N GLY A 338 -11.70 0.66 -12.96
CA GLY A 338 -12.14 1.38 -14.15
C GLY A 338 -12.84 2.70 -13.82
N THR A 339 -13.75 3.13 -14.69
CA THR A 339 -14.59 4.33 -14.46
C THR A 339 -16.04 3.89 -14.25
N PRO A 340 -16.67 4.17 -13.10
CA PRO A 340 -18.09 3.85 -12.91
C PRO A 340 -18.99 4.70 -13.81
N ASN A 341 -19.91 4.05 -14.54
CA ASN A 341 -20.92 4.73 -15.37
C ASN A 341 -21.90 5.54 -14.50
N THR A 342 -22.49 6.59 -15.08
CA THR A 342 -23.40 7.55 -14.43
C THR A 342 -24.58 6.89 -13.69
N ASN A 343 -25.12 5.80 -14.23
CA ASN A 343 -26.21 5.05 -13.61
C ASN A 343 -25.72 4.28 -12.36
N ARG A 344 -24.55 3.63 -12.40
CA ARG A 344 -24.00 2.94 -11.21
C ARG A 344 -23.56 3.89 -10.10
N ARG A 345 -23.14 5.11 -10.45
CA ARG A 345 -22.90 6.18 -9.45
C ARG A 345 -24.17 6.53 -8.67
N ARG A 346 -25.34 6.51 -9.33
CA ARG A 346 -26.64 6.83 -8.70
C ARG A 346 -27.26 5.67 -7.92
N TYR A 347 -27.11 4.42 -8.39
CA TYR A 347 -27.77 3.26 -7.76
C TYR A 347 -26.94 2.55 -6.68
N LYS A 348 -25.59 2.60 -6.76
CA LYS A 348 -24.70 1.89 -5.81
C LYS A 348 -23.83 2.82 -4.96
N ASP A 349 -24.04 4.14 -5.06
CA ASP A 349 -23.25 5.18 -4.40
C ASP A 349 -21.74 4.99 -4.62
N LEU A 350 -21.33 4.72 -5.86
CA LEU A 350 -19.92 4.55 -6.24
C LEU A 350 -19.33 5.88 -6.73
N THR A 351 -18.14 6.21 -6.25
CA THR A 351 -17.37 7.39 -6.64
C THR A 351 -16.18 7.01 -7.52
N PRO A 352 -15.56 7.97 -8.23
CA PRO A 352 -14.21 7.78 -8.74
C PRO A 352 -13.25 7.40 -7.61
N PRO A 353 -12.20 6.60 -7.89
CA PRO A 353 -11.24 6.20 -6.87
C PRO A 353 -10.30 7.36 -6.55
N PHE A 354 -10.09 7.62 -5.27
CA PHE A 354 -9.13 8.59 -4.76
C PHE A 354 -8.22 7.90 -3.76
N VAL A 355 -6.99 8.39 -3.64
CA VAL A 355 -6.00 7.76 -2.75
C VAL A 355 -6.07 8.29 -1.31
N ASP A 356 -6.92 9.29 -1.04
CA ASP A 356 -6.99 10.02 0.23
C ASP A 356 -8.42 10.36 0.69
N ASP A 357 -9.42 9.57 0.27
CA ASP A 357 -10.84 9.75 0.60
C ASP A 357 -11.35 8.91 1.79
N GLY A 358 -10.51 8.04 2.34
CA GLY A 358 -10.83 7.10 3.40
C GLY A 358 -11.68 5.92 2.94
N LEU A 359 -11.78 5.64 1.64
CA LEU A 359 -12.53 4.53 1.07
C LEU A 359 -11.60 3.53 0.37
N ILE A 360 -11.92 2.25 0.49
CA ILE A 360 -11.22 1.17 -0.22
C ILE A 360 -12.12 0.64 -1.33
N GLU A 361 -11.58 0.51 -2.54
CA GLU A 361 -12.30 -0.07 -3.68
C GLU A 361 -12.29 -1.60 -3.59
N VAL A 362 -13.48 -2.21 -3.52
CA VAL A 362 -13.65 -3.67 -3.45
C VAL A 362 -14.08 -4.20 -4.81
N VAL A 363 -13.21 -4.98 -5.45
CA VAL A 363 -13.40 -5.55 -6.79
C VAL A 363 -13.37 -7.07 -6.74
N GLY A 364 -14.28 -7.71 -7.47
CA GLY A 364 -14.36 -9.16 -7.62
C GLY A 364 -13.91 -9.65 -9.00
N PHE A 365 -13.21 -10.78 -9.04
CA PHE A 365 -12.84 -11.49 -10.27
C PHE A 365 -13.48 -12.88 -10.35
N LYS A 366 -13.86 -13.27 -11.57
CA LYS A 366 -14.57 -14.54 -11.85
C LYS A 366 -13.58 -15.66 -12.14
N ASP A 367 -12.59 -15.37 -12.96
CA ASP A 367 -11.54 -16.28 -13.42
C ASP A 367 -10.37 -15.47 -14.02
N ALA A 368 -9.36 -16.18 -14.55
CA ALA A 368 -8.23 -15.55 -15.21
C ALA A 368 -8.61 -14.83 -16.52
N TRP A 369 -9.70 -15.20 -17.22
CA TRP A 369 -10.18 -14.46 -18.39
C TRP A 369 -10.72 -13.09 -17.99
N HIS A 370 -11.48 -13.02 -16.90
CA HIS A 370 -11.94 -11.77 -16.32
C HIS A 370 -10.77 -10.89 -15.87
N GLY A 371 -9.65 -11.49 -15.43
CA GLY A 371 -8.40 -10.76 -15.18
C GLY A 371 -7.77 -10.15 -16.44
N LEU A 372 -7.82 -10.85 -17.59
CA LEU A 372 -7.30 -10.32 -18.87
C LEU A 372 -8.15 -9.19 -19.44
N VAL A 373 -9.42 -9.07 -19.06
CA VAL A 373 -10.28 -7.94 -19.46
C VAL A 373 -9.61 -6.62 -19.10
N LEU A 374 -8.83 -6.55 -18.02
CA LEU A 374 -8.11 -5.34 -17.61
C LEU A 374 -7.06 -4.84 -18.63
N LEU A 375 -6.69 -5.65 -19.63
CA LEU A 375 -5.84 -5.21 -20.74
C LEU A 375 -6.60 -4.35 -21.76
N ALA A 376 -7.93 -4.46 -21.80
CA ALA A 376 -8.77 -3.60 -22.63
C ALA A 376 -8.93 -2.22 -21.98
N LYS A 377 -9.03 -1.18 -22.81
CA LYS A 377 -9.12 0.22 -22.38
C LYS A 377 -10.23 0.50 -21.35
N ASN A 378 -11.36 -0.19 -21.47
CA ASN A 378 -12.52 -0.05 -20.58
C ASN A 378 -12.74 -1.28 -19.69
N GLY A 379 -11.79 -2.22 -19.69
CA GLY A 379 -11.93 -3.44 -18.92
C GLY A 379 -11.77 -3.20 -17.43
N HIS A 380 -12.69 -3.73 -16.64
CA HIS A 380 -12.70 -3.62 -15.20
C HIS A 380 -13.19 -4.92 -14.57
N GLY A 381 -12.88 -5.14 -13.29
CA GLY A 381 -13.47 -6.23 -12.52
C GLY A 381 -14.91 -5.94 -12.11
N THR A 382 -15.55 -6.88 -11.42
CA THR A 382 -16.89 -6.64 -10.87
C THR A 382 -16.77 -5.70 -9.66
N ARG A 383 -17.26 -4.45 -9.77
CA ARG A 383 -17.30 -3.49 -8.65
C ARG A 383 -18.30 -3.96 -7.60
N LEU A 384 -17.82 -4.29 -6.40
CA LEU A 384 -18.64 -4.81 -5.31
C LEU A 384 -19.02 -3.70 -4.33
N ALA A 385 -18.06 -2.90 -3.89
CA ALA A 385 -18.30 -1.80 -2.94
C ALA A 385 -17.15 -0.78 -2.94
N GLN A 386 -17.41 0.40 -2.39
CA GLN A 386 -16.41 1.27 -1.77
C GLN A 386 -16.77 1.40 -0.29
N ALA A 387 -15.81 1.29 0.61
CA ALA A 387 -16.08 1.23 2.06
C ALA A 387 -14.93 1.77 2.92
N GLN A 388 -15.27 2.30 4.10
CA GLN A 388 -14.29 2.72 5.12
C GLN A 388 -13.76 1.53 5.92
N ARG A 389 -14.56 0.46 6.02
CA ARG A 389 -14.17 -0.82 6.62
C ARG A 389 -14.76 -1.99 5.86
N ILE A 390 -14.03 -3.10 5.81
CA ILE A 390 -14.51 -4.37 5.29
C ILE A 390 -14.11 -5.49 6.25
N ARG A 391 -15.00 -6.45 6.45
CA ARG A 391 -14.80 -7.60 7.32
C ARG A 391 -15.15 -8.89 6.61
N PHE A 392 -14.27 -9.87 6.68
CA PHE A 392 -14.44 -11.23 6.19
C PHE A 392 -14.60 -12.16 7.40
N GLU A 393 -15.77 -12.77 7.54
CA GLU A 393 -16.10 -13.75 8.58
C GLU A 393 -16.12 -15.14 7.92
N PHE A 394 -15.05 -15.92 8.09
CA PHE A 394 -14.91 -17.22 7.42
C PHE A 394 -15.84 -18.26 8.02
N ARG A 395 -16.44 -19.07 7.14
CA ARG A 395 -17.39 -20.12 7.53
C ARG A 395 -16.64 -21.40 7.91
N LYS A 396 -17.08 -22.02 9.00
CA LYS A 396 -16.62 -23.33 9.46
C LYS A 396 -16.77 -24.39 8.37
N GLY A 397 -15.71 -25.16 8.13
CA GLY A 397 -15.70 -26.31 7.23
C GLY A 397 -15.87 -25.97 5.75
N ALA A 398 -15.79 -24.69 5.36
CA ALA A 398 -15.93 -24.29 3.96
C ALA A 398 -14.72 -24.69 3.11
N ALA A 399 -13.52 -24.63 3.68
CA ALA A 399 -12.27 -25.13 3.10
C ALA A 399 -11.22 -25.29 4.22
N GLU A 400 -10.14 -26.04 3.95
CA GLU A 400 -9.00 -26.15 4.87
C GLU A 400 -8.17 -24.85 4.93
N ASP A 401 -8.01 -24.20 3.78
CA ASP A 401 -7.21 -22.99 3.65
C ASP A 401 -7.70 -22.10 2.50
N THR A 402 -7.24 -20.85 2.52
CA THR A 402 -7.33 -19.90 1.40
C THR A 402 -5.99 -19.20 1.21
N TYR A 403 -5.84 -18.49 0.11
CA TYR A 403 -4.64 -17.70 -0.16
C TYR A 403 -4.98 -16.23 -0.04
N MET A 404 -4.09 -15.49 0.61
CA MET A 404 -4.21 -14.06 0.81
C MET A 404 -2.92 -13.36 0.42
N ARG A 405 -3.00 -12.06 0.16
CA ARG A 405 -1.87 -11.23 -0.24
C ARG A 405 -2.04 -9.80 0.22
N ILE A 406 -0.95 -9.20 0.68
CA ILE A 406 -0.87 -7.77 1.06
C ILE A 406 0.36 -7.16 0.39
N ASP A 407 0.19 -6.04 -0.31
CA ASP A 407 1.27 -5.24 -0.91
C ASP A 407 2.33 -6.02 -1.70
N GLY A 408 1.93 -7.17 -2.25
CA GLY A 408 2.80 -8.04 -3.03
C GLY A 408 3.23 -9.33 -2.34
N GLU A 409 3.09 -9.44 -1.02
CA GLU A 409 3.50 -10.57 -0.18
C GLU A 409 2.34 -11.55 0.07
N PRO A 410 2.38 -12.77 -0.50
CA PRO A 410 1.30 -13.74 -0.38
C PRO A 410 1.56 -14.74 0.75
N TRP A 411 0.49 -15.29 1.33
CA TRP A 411 0.56 -16.41 2.28
C TRP A 411 -0.63 -17.36 2.12
N ARG A 412 -0.47 -18.57 2.65
CA ARG A 412 -1.54 -19.58 2.77
C ARG A 412 -2.16 -19.44 4.15
N GLN A 413 -3.43 -19.06 4.21
CA GLN A 413 -4.20 -18.83 5.42
C GLN A 413 -5.07 -20.05 5.77
N PRO A 414 -4.80 -20.75 6.88
CA PRO A 414 -5.70 -21.76 7.42
C PRO A 414 -7.07 -21.18 7.75
N LEU A 415 -8.11 -21.95 7.45
CA LEU A 415 -9.51 -21.62 7.67
C LEU A 415 -10.11 -22.50 8.77
N PRO A 416 -11.23 -22.08 9.40
CA PRO A 416 -11.78 -22.79 10.54
C PRO A 416 -12.36 -24.15 10.14
N VAL A 417 -11.86 -25.22 10.76
CA VAL A 417 -12.35 -26.60 10.56
C VAL A 417 -13.45 -26.95 11.58
N ASP A 418 -13.24 -26.59 12.85
CA ASP A 418 -14.15 -26.85 13.97
C ASP A 418 -14.89 -25.59 14.45
N ASP A 419 -15.31 -25.49 15.72
CA ASP A 419 -16.02 -24.32 16.30
C ASP A 419 -15.15 -23.04 16.40
N GLU A 420 -14.09 -22.97 15.60
CA GLU A 420 -13.18 -21.84 15.52
C GLU A 420 -13.71 -20.81 14.53
N THR A 421 -13.33 -19.55 14.73
CA THR A 421 -13.63 -18.48 13.78
C THR A 421 -12.33 -17.91 13.22
N VAL A 422 -12.31 -17.57 11.94
CA VAL A 422 -11.26 -16.70 11.40
C VAL A 422 -11.96 -15.43 10.95
N VAL A 423 -11.47 -14.29 11.40
CA VAL A 423 -12.01 -12.98 11.04
C VAL A 423 -10.87 -12.10 10.54
N VAL A 424 -11.03 -11.53 9.36
CA VAL A 424 -10.13 -10.53 8.80
C VAL A 424 -10.90 -9.23 8.68
N GLU A 425 -10.42 -8.16 9.30
CA GLU A 425 -10.98 -6.81 9.21
C GLU A 425 -9.96 -5.86 8.61
N ILE A 426 -10.39 -5.03 7.67
CA ILE A 426 -9.60 -3.96 7.07
C ILE A 426 -10.30 -2.65 7.36
N SER A 427 -9.54 -1.65 7.82
CA SER A 427 -10.05 -0.32 8.15
C SER A 427 -9.00 0.76 7.89
N ALA A 428 -9.43 1.97 7.58
CA ALA A 428 -8.54 3.13 7.52
C ALA A 428 -7.87 3.39 8.88
N LEU A 429 -6.57 3.68 8.87
CA LEU A 429 -5.76 3.97 10.06
C LEU A 429 -5.30 5.43 10.14
N GLY A 430 -5.06 6.04 8.99
CA GLY A 430 -4.51 7.39 8.87
C GLY A 430 -4.04 7.65 7.44
N GLN A 431 -3.19 8.66 7.27
CA GLN A 431 -2.62 9.04 5.99
C GLN A 431 -1.12 9.24 6.12
N VAL A 432 -0.37 8.91 5.05
CA VAL A 432 1.04 9.26 4.90
C VAL A 432 1.21 10.14 3.65
N LYS A 433 2.37 10.77 3.52
CA LYS A 433 2.68 11.61 2.36
C LYS A 433 3.57 10.86 1.38
N MET A 434 3.23 10.96 0.11
CA MET A 434 4.04 10.51 -1.00
C MET A 434 4.40 11.67 -1.92
N LEU A 435 5.53 11.55 -2.60
CA LEU A 435 5.92 12.45 -3.67
C LEU A 435 5.34 11.95 -4.99
N ALA A 436 4.66 12.84 -5.70
CA ALA A 436 4.02 12.57 -6.98
C ALA A 436 4.66 13.42 -8.09
N THR A 437 4.97 12.79 -9.22
CA THR A 437 5.44 13.49 -10.41
C THR A 437 4.26 14.03 -11.24
N ASN A 438 4.55 14.71 -12.35
CA ASN A 438 3.51 15.15 -13.28
C ASN A 438 2.81 13.98 -14.02
N ASP A 439 3.44 12.81 -14.06
CA ASP A 439 2.89 11.59 -14.68
C ASP A 439 2.08 10.73 -13.68
N CYS A 440 1.76 11.29 -12.51
CA CYS A 440 0.95 10.66 -11.49
C CYS A 440 -0.45 10.33 -12.01
N ILE A 441 -0.89 9.09 -11.79
CA ILE A 441 -2.26 8.64 -12.14
C ILE A 441 -3.19 8.65 -10.92
N SER A 442 -2.63 8.70 -9.70
CA SER A 442 -3.38 8.88 -8.46
C SER A 442 -4.05 10.24 -8.41
N LYS A 443 -5.27 10.26 -7.87
CA LYS A 443 -6.06 11.48 -7.69
C LYS A 443 -6.32 11.70 -6.21
N SER A 444 -6.19 12.95 -5.79
CA SER A 444 -6.58 13.40 -4.46
C SER A 444 -7.98 14.02 -4.50
N VAL A 445 -8.78 13.81 -3.46
CA VAL A 445 -10.06 14.49 -3.26
C VAL A 445 -9.88 16.01 -3.16
N LEU A 446 -8.72 16.45 -2.67
CA LEU A 446 -8.40 17.85 -2.47
C LEU A 446 -7.89 18.54 -3.75
N ASP A 447 -7.70 17.80 -4.84
CA ASP A 447 -7.23 18.37 -6.10
C ASP A 447 -8.38 19.17 -6.78
N PRO A 448 -8.21 20.48 -7.05
CA PRO A 448 -9.23 21.30 -7.70
C PRO A 448 -9.57 20.87 -9.14
N SER A 449 -8.73 20.03 -9.78
CA SER A 449 -9.00 19.46 -11.11
C SER A 449 -9.89 18.20 -11.09
N SER A 450 -10.30 17.73 -9.91
CA SER A 450 -11.10 16.51 -9.69
C SER A 450 -12.57 16.58 -10.19
N THR A 451 -12.92 17.55 -11.04
CA THR A 451 -14.25 17.60 -11.66
C THR A 451 -14.41 16.40 -12.61
N PRO A 452 -15.47 15.59 -12.49
CA PRO A 452 -15.63 14.43 -13.35
C PRO A 452 -15.86 14.90 -14.79
N MET A 453 -14.97 14.55 -15.72
CA MET A 453 -15.29 14.64 -17.15
C MET A 453 -16.53 13.77 -17.41
N ASN A 454 -17.58 14.39 -17.94
CA ASN A 454 -18.71 13.70 -18.53
C ASN A 454 -18.20 12.99 -19.80
N LEU A 455 -18.07 11.66 -19.73
CA LEU A 455 -17.83 10.81 -20.90
C LEU A 455 -18.87 9.69 -20.90
N ASP A 456 -19.22 9.29 -22.11
CA ASP A 456 -20.51 8.75 -22.52
C ASP A 456 -21.00 7.47 -21.82
N ASP A 457 -22.32 7.33 -21.87
CA ASP A 457 -23.16 6.28 -21.28
C ASP A 457 -23.00 4.97 -22.07
N ASP A 458 -22.29 3.99 -21.53
CA ASP A 458 -22.27 2.62 -22.08
C ASP A 458 -23.22 1.70 -21.30
N SER A 459 -24.10 1.01 -22.03
CA SER A 459 -25.09 0.08 -21.49
C SER A 459 -24.46 -1.28 -21.18
N ASP A 460 -24.18 -1.56 -19.91
CA ASP A 460 -23.85 -2.91 -19.46
C ASP A 460 -25.15 -3.71 -19.21
N ASN A 461 -25.45 -4.66 -20.10
CA ASN A 461 -26.46 -5.70 -19.87
C ASN A 461 -25.88 -6.79 -18.93
N GLU A 462 -26.10 -6.67 -17.63
CA GLU A 462 -26.15 -7.83 -16.73
C GLU A 462 -27.51 -7.81 -16.02
N GLU A 463 -28.24 -8.92 -16.12
CA GLU A 463 -29.58 -9.13 -15.57
C GLU A 463 -29.57 -9.03 -14.03
N ASP A 464 -30.12 -7.95 -13.48
CA ASP A 464 -30.39 -7.82 -12.04
C ASP A 464 -31.80 -8.36 -11.73
N GLU A 465 -31.88 -9.42 -10.92
CA GLU A 465 -33.12 -9.86 -10.28
C GLU A 465 -33.60 -8.80 -9.27
N SER A 466 -34.69 -8.12 -9.64
CA SER A 466 -35.37 -7.11 -8.82
C SER A 466 -36.09 -7.73 -7.62
N VAL A 467 -35.87 -7.19 -6.42
CA VAL A 467 -36.88 -7.23 -5.34
C VAL A 467 -37.02 -5.84 -4.75
N GLY A 468 -38.27 -5.38 -4.72
CA GLY A 468 -38.68 -4.00 -4.62
C GLY A 468 -38.65 -3.31 -3.25
N GLU A 469 -38.96 -2.04 -3.36
CA GLU A 469 -39.02 -0.94 -2.40
C GLU A 469 -39.78 -1.23 -1.10
N GLU A 470 -39.38 -0.55 -0.03
CA GLU A 470 -40.25 0.51 0.53
C GLU A 470 -39.45 1.52 1.37
N CYS A 471 -39.60 2.78 0.98
CA CYS A 471 -38.98 3.97 1.56
C CYS A 471 -39.88 4.54 2.67
N ARG A 472 -39.33 4.90 3.84
CA ARG A 472 -39.99 5.85 4.76
C ARG A 472 -39.03 6.91 5.28
N LYS A 473 -39.42 8.16 5.02
CA LYS A 473 -38.82 9.43 5.43
C LYS A 473 -39.08 9.74 6.91
N PHE A 474 -38.09 10.31 7.59
CA PHE A 474 -38.14 11.40 8.58
C PHE A 474 -36.66 11.85 8.74
N GLY A 475 -36.21 13.10 8.89
CA GLY A 475 -36.79 14.41 9.20
C GLY A 475 -35.65 15.21 9.86
N ALA A 476 -35.49 16.48 9.50
CA ALA A 476 -34.37 17.40 9.79
C ALA A 476 -33.97 17.60 11.28
N ALA A 477 -32.68 17.89 11.55
CA ALA A 477 -32.18 19.23 11.98
C ALA A 477 -30.88 19.16 12.82
N ASP A 478 -30.08 20.21 12.65
CA ASP A 478 -28.77 20.56 13.22
C ASP A 478 -28.57 20.34 14.73
N THR A 479 -27.30 20.14 15.16
CA THR A 479 -26.59 21.02 16.13
C THR A 479 -25.09 20.67 16.22
N PHE A 480 -24.25 21.66 15.91
CA PHE A 480 -22.81 21.74 16.24
C PHE A 480 -22.57 21.89 17.75
N LYS A 481 -21.52 21.26 18.31
CA LYS A 481 -20.38 21.94 19.01
C LYS A 481 -19.47 20.97 19.78
N ILE A 482 -18.20 21.32 19.71
CA ILE A 482 -17.04 20.84 20.46
C ILE A 482 -17.17 21.23 21.95
N PRO A 483 -16.72 20.39 22.90
CA PRO A 483 -16.21 20.85 24.18
C PRO A 483 -14.67 20.85 24.14
N ASP A 484 -14.09 22.04 24.18
CA ASP A 484 -12.75 22.27 24.69
C ASP A 484 -12.79 22.01 26.20
N GLU A 485 -11.85 21.19 26.71
CA GLU A 485 -11.26 21.25 28.07
C GLU A 485 -10.57 19.92 28.39
N VAL A 486 -9.24 19.87 28.26
CA VAL A 486 -8.41 19.01 29.12
C VAL A 486 -7.25 19.86 29.65
N ASP A 487 -7.33 20.08 30.95
CA ASP A 487 -6.39 20.79 31.82
C ASP A 487 -5.02 20.09 31.87
N ILE A 488 -3.94 20.84 31.62
CA ILE A 488 -2.55 20.36 31.54
C ILE A 488 -1.85 20.42 32.92
N SER A 489 -2.58 20.65 34.01
CA SER A 489 -1.98 20.78 35.35
C SER A 489 -1.80 19.46 36.15
N GLN A 490 -1.91 18.28 35.54
CA GLN A 490 -1.81 16.99 36.26
C GLN A 490 -0.61 16.08 35.91
N PHE A 491 0.45 16.61 35.31
CA PHE A 491 1.74 15.91 35.23
C PHE A 491 2.86 16.79 35.77
N SER A 492 2.99 16.81 37.10
CA SER A 492 4.19 17.23 37.83
C SER A 492 5.01 16.02 38.27
#